data_AF-A0A5J4QZY3-F1
#
_entry.id   AF-A0A5J4QZY3-F1
#
_cell.length_a   1.000
_cell.length_b   1.000
_cell.length_c   1.000
_cell.angle_alpha   90.00
_cell.angle_beta   90.00
_cell.angle_gamma   90.00
#
_symmetry.space_group_name_H-M   'P 1'
#
loop_
_entity.id
_entity.type
_entity.pdbx_description
1 polymer ?
#
loop_
_entity_poly.entity_id
_entity_poly.type
_entity_poly.pdbx_seq_one_letter_code
_entity_poly.pdbx_strand_id
1 'polypeptide(L)'
;MKFYQKELSKFESELIQLKERLKVIDLIIGKNNQKEKLKKEIENTIIEIKEIYNHTEKNEKYKLIRELFSSYFNEVMDEDTYISWSINSNNNIDFKSPVIRTKDKLSKDTAKDEGRTYRKILCVIFDLAILVSYNKESYFRFVYHDDVLSQQDNGIKIRLLKLINNTMSQYDIQYILSVIKSDLPTDENDNPMYFNKQDIMLELNDKNESGTLFGFEF
;
A
#
# COMPACT_ATOMS: atom_id res chain seq x y z
N MET A 1 -1.32 11.69 -77.80
CA MET A 1 -2.06 12.36 -76.69
C MET A 1 -2.55 11.39 -75.61
N LYS A 2 -3.37 10.37 -75.92
CA LYS A 2 -3.90 9.43 -74.89
C LYS A 2 -2.85 8.60 -74.13
N PHE A 3 -1.72 8.27 -74.76
CA PHE A 3 -0.61 7.54 -74.12
C PHE A 3 0.06 8.35 -73.00
N TYR A 4 0.41 9.61 -73.28
CA TYR A 4 1.02 10.52 -72.32
C TYR A 4 0.13 10.83 -71.11
N GLN A 5 -1.19 10.93 -71.29
CA GLN A 5 -2.13 11.08 -70.17
C GLN A 5 -2.16 9.86 -69.23
N LYS A 6 -2.01 8.64 -69.79
CA LYS A 6 -2.00 7.40 -69.01
C LYS A 6 -0.69 7.24 -68.23
N GLU A 7 0.44 7.63 -68.82
CA GLU A 7 1.72 7.68 -68.10
C GLU A 7 1.72 8.75 -67.00
N LEU A 8 1.20 9.95 -67.28
CA LEU A 8 1.10 11.03 -66.29
C LEU A 8 0.30 10.58 -65.05
N SER A 9 -0.87 9.95 -65.27
CA SER A 9 -1.70 9.43 -64.17
C SER A 9 -0.99 8.32 -63.36
N LYS A 10 -0.15 7.51 -64.01
CA LYS A 10 0.65 6.48 -63.34
C LYS A 10 1.73 7.11 -62.46
N PHE A 11 2.45 8.11 -62.98
CA PHE A 11 3.45 8.86 -62.21
C PHE A 11 2.83 9.63 -61.05
N GLU A 12 1.65 10.22 -61.21
CA GLU A 12 0.93 10.88 -60.11
C GLU A 12 0.56 9.90 -59.00
N SER A 13 0.07 8.71 -59.36
CA SER A 13 -0.24 7.63 -58.40
C SER A 13 1.02 7.17 -57.64
N GLU A 14 2.13 6.94 -58.36
CA GLU A 14 3.41 6.58 -57.75
C GLU A 14 3.92 7.69 -56.81
N LEU A 15 3.75 8.96 -57.20
CA LEU A 15 4.16 10.12 -56.41
C LEU A 15 3.30 10.26 -55.13
N ILE A 16 1.99 9.99 -55.21
CA ILE A 16 1.11 9.96 -54.04
C ILE A 16 1.54 8.85 -53.08
N GLN A 17 1.81 7.64 -53.58
CA GLN A 17 2.29 6.52 -52.77
C GLN A 17 3.64 6.83 -52.10
N LEU A 18 4.56 7.47 -52.83
CA LEU A 18 5.85 7.89 -52.28
C LEU A 18 5.68 8.96 -51.18
N LYS A 19 4.77 9.92 -51.36
CA LYS A 19 4.46 10.94 -50.34
C LYS A 19 3.82 10.33 -49.09
N GLU A 20 2.93 9.36 -49.22
CA GLU A 20 2.34 8.66 -48.07
C GLU A 20 3.41 7.85 -47.31
N ARG A 21 4.29 7.14 -48.03
CA ARG A 21 5.42 6.44 -47.42
C ARG A 21 6.36 7.39 -46.67
N LEU A 22 6.65 8.57 -47.22
CA LEU A 22 7.44 9.60 -46.54
C LEU A 22 6.79 10.05 -45.22
N LYS A 23 5.47 10.30 -45.21
CA LYS A 23 4.75 10.65 -43.96
C LYS A 23 4.86 9.57 -42.90
N VAL A 24 4.77 8.29 -43.29
CA VAL A 24 4.94 7.17 -42.36
C VAL A 24 6.37 7.12 -41.82
N ILE A 25 7.38 7.38 -42.65
CA ILE A 25 8.78 7.46 -42.22
C ILE A 25 8.98 8.58 -41.19
N ASP A 26 8.43 9.77 -41.44
CA ASP A 26 8.52 10.90 -40.51
C ASP A 26 7.86 10.56 -39.15
N LEU A 27 6.71 9.88 -39.17
CA LEU A 27 6.07 9.38 -37.96
C LEU A 27 6.94 8.37 -37.21
N ILE A 28 7.59 7.44 -37.91
CA ILE A 28 8.51 6.46 -37.31
C ILE A 28 9.71 7.17 -36.67
N ILE A 29 10.30 8.16 -37.35
CA ILE A 29 11.40 8.95 -36.81
C ILE A 29 10.96 9.70 -35.55
N GLY A 30 9.80 10.34 -35.58
CA GLY A 30 9.23 11.02 -34.42
C GLY A 30 9.01 10.08 -33.22
N LYS A 31 8.46 8.89 -33.47
CA LYS A 31 8.26 7.86 -32.43
C LYS A 31 9.58 7.30 -31.89
N ASN A 32 10.59 7.12 -32.74
CA ASN A 32 11.92 6.70 -32.30
C ASN A 32 12.59 7.76 -31.40
N ASN A 33 12.48 9.04 -31.75
CA ASN A 33 13.00 10.13 -30.91
C ASN A 33 12.29 10.18 -29.55
N GLN A 34 10.97 9.99 -29.51
CA GLN A 34 10.20 9.90 -28.26
C GLN A 34 10.66 8.69 -27.41
N LYS A 35 10.85 7.53 -28.05
CA LYS A 35 11.34 6.31 -27.39
C LYS A 35 12.72 6.53 -26.76
N GLU A 36 13.64 7.15 -27.47
CA GLU A 36 14.98 7.44 -26.94
C GLU A 36 14.95 8.46 -25.79
N LYS A 37 14.06 9.46 -25.85
CA LYS A 37 13.86 10.38 -24.73
C LYS A 37 13.35 9.67 -23.48
N LEU A 38 12.31 8.83 -23.62
CA LEU A 38 11.73 8.07 -22.51
C LEU A 38 12.74 7.09 -21.90
N LYS A 39 13.59 6.44 -22.72
CA LYS A 39 14.66 5.58 -22.20
C LYS A 39 15.62 6.33 -21.29
N LYS A 40 16.05 7.54 -21.70
CA LYS A 40 16.94 8.37 -20.88
C LYS A 40 16.28 8.79 -19.57
N GLU A 41 15.01 9.15 -19.60
CA GLU A 41 14.24 9.46 -18.38
C GLU A 41 14.17 8.27 -17.42
N ILE A 42 13.95 7.06 -17.95
CA ILE A 42 13.98 5.82 -17.17
C ILE A 42 15.37 5.58 -16.57
N GLU A 43 16.44 5.70 -17.36
CA GLU A 43 17.81 5.51 -16.89
C GLU A 43 18.16 6.48 -15.75
N ASN A 44 17.81 7.76 -15.89
CA ASN A 44 18.01 8.76 -14.84
C ASN A 44 17.24 8.40 -13.56
N THR A 45 15.97 8.00 -13.70
CA THR A 45 15.14 7.57 -12.57
C THR A 45 15.75 6.36 -11.84
N ILE A 46 16.31 5.39 -12.59
CA ILE A 46 16.98 4.23 -12.01
C ILE A 46 18.23 4.63 -11.21
N ILE A 47 19.00 5.61 -11.69
CA ILE A 47 20.17 6.12 -10.98
C ILE A 47 19.74 6.75 -9.65
N GLU A 48 18.74 7.64 -9.67
CA GLU A 48 18.20 8.29 -8.47
C GLU A 48 17.71 7.26 -7.44
N ILE A 49 16.94 6.25 -7.87
CA ILE A 49 16.46 5.19 -6.97
C ILE A 49 17.62 4.42 -6.34
N LYS A 50 18.67 4.11 -7.11
CA LYS A 50 19.87 3.43 -6.59
C LYS A 50 20.65 4.29 -5.60
N GLU A 51 20.73 5.60 -5.85
CA GLU A 51 21.35 6.54 -4.91
C GLU A 51 20.59 6.59 -3.59
N ILE A 52 19.25 6.64 -3.62
CA ILE A 52 18.41 6.59 -2.42
C ILE A 52 18.58 5.27 -1.68
N TYR A 53 18.57 4.13 -2.41
CA TYR A 53 18.72 2.80 -1.85
C TYR A 53 20.05 2.63 -1.08
N ASN A 54 21.14 3.11 -1.66
CA ASN A 54 22.47 3.00 -1.06
C ASN A 54 22.71 3.95 0.12
N HIS A 55 21.80 4.89 0.37
CA HIS A 55 21.91 5.91 1.42
C HIS A 55 20.71 5.92 2.37
N THR A 56 20.04 4.77 2.52
CA THR A 56 18.87 4.66 3.41
C THR A 56 19.20 4.99 4.87
N GLU A 57 20.44 4.81 5.30
CA GLU A 57 20.94 5.16 6.63
C GLU A 57 20.90 6.66 6.93
N LYS A 58 20.91 7.51 5.89
CA LYS A 58 20.79 8.97 6.04
C LYS A 58 19.35 9.45 6.13
N ASN A 59 18.38 8.57 5.88
CA ASN A 59 16.97 8.90 5.90
C ASN A 59 16.38 8.64 7.30
N GLU A 60 16.40 9.68 8.14
CA GLU A 60 15.88 9.62 9.51
C GLU A 60 14.40 9.20 9.57
N LYS A 61 13.57 9.61 8.60
CA LYS A 61 12.16 9.19 8.55
C LYS A 61 12.03 7.71 8.28
N TYR A 62 12.77 7.20 7.30
CA TYR A 62 12.77 5.77 6.98
C TYR A 62 13.23 4.94 8.19
N LYS A 63 14.27 5.40 8.87
CA LYS A 63 14.75 4.79 10.12
C LYS A 63 13.67 4.80 11.20
N LEU A 64 13.04 5.94 11.46
CA LEU A 64 11.97 6.08 12.45
C LEU A 64 10.78 5.16 12.15
N ILE A 65 10.31 5.11 10.89
CA ILE A 65 9.21 4.22 10.48
C ILE A 65 9.56 2.77 10.77
N ARG A 66 10.80 2.34 10.46
CA ARG A 66 11.24 0.96 10.73
C ARG A 66 11.29 0.65 12.22
N GLU A 67 11.84 1.56 13.02
CA GLU A 67 11.93 1.40 14.48
C GLU A 67 10.53 1.31 15.11
N LEU A 68 9.63 2.22 14.75
CA LEU A 68 8.23 2.20 15.22
C LEU A 68 7.51 0.94 14.78
N PHE A 69 7.64 0.55 13.50
CA PHE A 69 7.03 -0.67 12.97
C PHE A 69 7.47 -1.92 13.76
N SER A 70 8.79 -2.08 13.95
CA SER A 70 9.35 -3.20 14.72
C SER A 70 8.87 -3.19 16.17
N SER A 71 8.88 -2.03 16.82
CA SER A 71 8.45 -1.87 18.22
C SER A 71 6.97 -2.20 18.40
N TYR A 72 6.10 -1.65 17.56
CA TYR A 72 4.66 -1.84 17.63
C TYR A 72 4.26 -3.28 17.31
N PHE A 73 4.93 -3.92 16.35
CA PHE A 73 4.70 -5.33 16.07
C PHE A 73 5.13 -6.22 17.21
N ASN A 74 6.27 -5.95 17.85
CA ASN A 74 6.68 -6.68 19.03
C ASN A 74 5.69 -6.50 20.19
N GLU A 75 5.16 -5.29 20.41
CA GLU A 75 4.15 -5.04 21.44
C GLU A 75 2.85 -5.86 21.21
N VAL A 76 2.43 -6.02 19.96
CA VAL A 76 1.19 -6.74 19.61
C VAL A 76 1.39 -8.24 19.49
N MET A 77 2.51 -8.70 18.93
CA MET A 77 2.74 -10.11 18.56
C MET A 77 3.77 -10.84 19.42
N ASP A 78 4.54 -10.14 20.27
CA ASP A 78 5.73 -10.68 20.99
C ASP A 78 6.78 -11.32 20.05
N GLU A 79 6.87 -10.80 18.84
CA GLU A 79 7.77 -11.28 17.79
C GLU A 79 8.60 -10.12 17.23
N ASP A 80 9.83 -10.41 16.80
CA ASP A 80 10.66 -9.41 16.15
C ASP A 80 10.33 -9.38 14.66
N THR A 81 10.16 -8.17 14.12
CA THR A 81 9.97 -8.00 12.67
C THR A 81 10.81 -6.86 12.13
N TYR A 82 11.07 -6.87 10.83
CA TYR A 82 11.57 -5.70 10.13
C TYR A 82 11.01 -5.63 8.71
N ILE A 83 10.76 -4.39 8.26
CA ILE A 83 10.46 -4.08 6.86
C ILE A 83 11.74 -3.71 6.12
N SER A 84 11.78 -4.07 4.85
CA SER A 84 12.82 -3.64 3.92
C SER A 84 12.28 -3.61 2.50
N TRP A 85 12.93 -2.83 1.65
CA TRP A 85 12.70 -2.82 0.21
C TRP A 85 14.01 -3.11 -0.50
N SER A 86 13.92 -3.49 -1.77
CA SER A 86 15.09 -3.78 -2.60
C SER A 86 14.83 -3.38 -4.05
N ILE A 87 15.86 -3.39 -4.88
CA ILE A 87 15.74 -3.19 -6.32
C ILE A 87 15.87 -4.56 -6.98
N ASN A 88 14.86 -4.98 -7.74
CA ASN A 88 14.87 -6.27 -8.41
C ASN A 88 15.73 -6.26 -9.69
N SER A 89 15.86 -7.41 -10.35
CA SER A 89 16.66 -7.56 -11.58
C SER A 89 16.20 -6.67 -12.75
N ASN A 90 14.95 -6.20 -12.72
CA ASN A 90 14.38 -5.30 -13.71
C ASN A 90 14.53 -3.81 -13.32
N ASN A 91 15.32 -3.49 -12.29
CA ASN A 91 15.49 -2.16 -11.71
C ASN A 91 14.20 -1.54 -11.11
N ASN A 92 13.21 -2.36 -10.79
CA ASN A 92 12.00 -1.90 -10.11
C ASN A 92 12.17 -1.99 -8.59
N ILE A 93 11.52 -1.07 -7.87
CA ILE A 93 11.38 -1.12 -6.41
C ILE A 93 10.51 -2.33 -6.06
N ASP A 94 11.00 -3.15 -5.15
CA ASP A 94 10.34 -4.35 -4.66
C ASP A 94 10.26 -4.30 -3.13
N PHE A 95 9.04 -4.24 -2.61
CA PHE A 95 8.76 -4.26 -1.18
C PHE A 95 8.58 -5.71 -0.74
N LYS A 96 9.57 -6.23 -0.04
CA LYS A 96 9.53 -7.59 0.47
C LYS A 96 8.54 -7.66 1.63
N SER A 97 7.86 -8.80 1.76
CA SER A 97 7.08 -9.09 2.95
C SER A 97 7.95 -8.90 4.20
N PRO A 98 7.42 -8.33 5.29
CA PRO A 98 8.14 -8.19 6.54
C PRO A 98 8.69 -9.54 7.00
N VAL A 99 9.94 -9.56 7.45
CA VAL A 99 10.57 -10.78 7.95
C VAL A 99 10.28 -10.89 9.43
N ILE A 100 9.69 -12.01 9.85
CA ILE A 100 9.32 -12.28 11.23
C ILE A 100 10.35 -13.25 11.83
N ARG A 101 10.83 -12.96 13.03
CA ARG A 101 11.77 -13.80 13.78
C ARG A 101 11.11 -14.24 15.09
N THR A 102 10.87 -15.54 15.22
CA THR A 102 10.37 -16.17 16.45
C THR A 102 11.52 -16.61 17.34
N LYS A 103 11.32 -16.55 18.67
CA LYS A 103 12.31 -16.99 19.68
C LYS A 103 12.67 -18.48 19.53
N ASP A 104 11.72 -19.30 19.06
CA ASP A 104 11.94 -20.70 18.75
C ASP A 104 12.20 -20.91 17.25
N LYS A 105 13.45 -21.26 16.95
CA LYS A 105 14.03 -21.68 15.64
C LYS A 105 14.27 -20.58 14.59
N LEU A 106 15.56 -20.52 14.20
CA LEU A 106 16.10 -20.12 12.89
C LEU A 106 15.03 -19.69 11.89
N SER A 107 14.95 -18.37 11.68
CA SER A 107 14.42 -17.70 10.49
C SER A 107 13.68 -18.64 9.54
N LYS A 108 12.44 -19.00 9.89
CA LYS A 108 11.52 -19.39 8.84
C LYS A 108 11.38 -18.12 8.00
N ASP A 109 12.01 -18.10 6.83
CA ASP A 109 11.34 -17.50 5.69
C ASP A 109 9.95 -18.14 5.72
N THR A 110 8.96 -17.42 6.25
CA THR A 110 7.60 -17.89 6.41
C THR A 110 7.02 -18.03 5.02
N ALA A 111 7.44 -19.11 4.37
CA ALA A 111 6.89 -19.65 3.17
C ALA A 111 5.41 -19.85 3.44
N LYS A 112 4.59 -19.15 2.65
CA LYS A 112 3.26 -19.57 2.20
C LYS A 112 2.38 -20.22 3.28
N ASP A 113 1.39 -19.45 3.74
CA ASP A 113 0.10 -19.94 4.28
C ASP A 113 -0.25 -19.74 5.78
N GLU A 114 0.43 -18.87 6.53
CA GLU A 114 -0.04 -18.48 7.87
C GLU A 114 -0.79 -17.13 7.89
N GLY A 115 -2.00 -17.13 7.31
CA GLY A 115 -3.17 -16.36 7.76
C GLY A 115 -3.38 -14.93 7.25
N ARG A 116 -4.59 -14.62 6.74
CA ARG A 116 -5.10 -13.24 6.57
C ARG A 116 -4.91 -12.38 7.83
N THR A 117 -4.97 -13.04 8.98
CA THR A 117 -4.77 -12.54 10.35
C THR A 117 -3.47 -11.73 10.51
N TYR A 118 -2.30 -12.29 10.16
CA TYR A 118 -1.01 -11.59 10.27
C TYR A 118 -0.94 -10.38 9.34
N ARG A 119 -1.46 -10.52 8.12
CA ARG A 119 -1.45 -9.45 7.13
C ARG A 119 -2.24 -8.24 7.60
N LYS A 120 -3.41 -8.43 8.23
CA LYS A 120 -4.21 -7.33 8.80
C LYS A 120 -3.42 -6.56 9.86
N ILE A 121 -2.79 -7.28 10.80
CA ILE A 121 -1.99 -6.67 11.88
C ILE A 121 -0.78 -5.92 11.33
N LEU A 122 -0.04 -6.49 10.37
CA LEU A 122 1.08 -5.84 9.71
C LEU A 122 0.66 -4.52 9.02
N CYS A 123 -0.49 -4.51 8.34
CA CYS A 123 -1.01 -3.29 7.71
C CYS A 123 -1.32 -2.20 8.74
N VAL A 124 -2.02 -2.54 9.82
CA VAL A 124 -2.38 -1.57 10.88
C VAL A 124 -1.13 -0.97 11.51
N ILE A 125 -0.16 -1.81 11.86
CA ILE A 125 1.08 -1.35 12.49
C ILE A 125 1.89 -0.48 11.54
N PHE A 126 1.93 -0.82 10.25
CA PHE A 126 2.59 -0.01 9.23
C PHE A 126 1.95 1.37 9.09
N ASP A 127 0.62 1.44 9.04
CA ASP A 127 -0.11 2.69 8.93
C ASP A 127 0.09 3.56 10.17
N LEU A 128 0.03 2.97 11.37
CA LEU A 128 0.36 3.67 12.63
C LEU A 128 1.80 4.21 12.63
N ALA A 129 2.78 3.41 12.22
CA ALA A 129 4.18 3.83 12.15
C ALA A 129 4.38 5.02 11.20
N ILE A 130 3.69 5.04 10.06
CA ILE A 130 3.71 6.17 9.12
C ILE A 130 3.06 7.40 9.77
N LEU A 131 1.83 7.28 10.27
CA LEU A 131 1.11 8.43 10.82
C LEU A 131 1.87 9.08 11.97
N VAL A 132 2.45 8.28 12.86
CA VAL A 132 3.28 8.79 13.96
C VAL A 132 4.55 9.47 13.43
N SER A 133 5.23 8.88 12.44
CA SER A 133 6.44 9.46 11.86
C SER A 133 6.20 10.82 11.17
N TYR A 134 5.00 11.02 10.62
CA TYR A 134 4.61 12.25 9.93
C TYR A 134 3.72 13.17 10.79
N ASN A 135 3.52 12.88 12.08
CA ASN A 135 2.58 13.61 12.94
C ASN A 135 2.89 15.11 13.09
N LYS A 136 4.16 15.51 12.94
CA LYS A 136 4.59 16.92 13.00
C LYS A 136 4.46 17.67 11.68
N GLU A 137 4.02 17.00 10.61
CA GLU A 137 3.93 17.55 9.27
C GLU A 137 2.48 17.70 8.84
N SER A 138 2.28 18.37 7.69
CA SER A 138 0.99 18.42 7.02
C SER A 138 0.73 17.08 6.33
N TYR A 139 0.39 16.07 7.12
CA TYR A 139 0.02 14.73 6.67
C TYR A 139 -1.36 14.34 7.22
N PHE A 140 -1.91 13.24 6.73
CA PHE A 140 -3.15 12.69 7.25
C PHE A 140 -3.03 12.43 8.76
N ARG A 141 -4.10 12.74 9.50
CA ARG A 141 -4.21 12.57 10.96
C ARG A 141 -5.31 11.59 11.33
N PHE A 142 -5.71 10.73 10.40
CA PHE A 142 -6.69 9.70 10.68
C PHE A 142 -6.41 8.43 9.90
N VAL A 143 -6.93 7.31 10.40
CA VAL A 143 -6.95 6.03 9.70
C VAL A 143 -8.25 5.30 9.99
N TYR A 144 -8.73 4.57 8.99
CA TYR A 144 -9.87 3.67 9.12
C TYR A 144 -9.45 2.24 8.78
N HIS A 145 -9.69 1.31 9.69
CA HIS A 145 -9.47 -0.12 9.46
C HIS A 145 -10.76 -0.92 9.62
N ASP A 146 -11.15 -1.56 8.53
CA ASP A 146 -12.31 -2.44 8.52
C ASP A 146 -11.97 -3.81 9.11
N ASP A 147 -12.83 -4.32 9.99
CA ASP A 147 -12.82 -5.71 10.42
C ASP A 147 -11.45 -6.16 10.99
N VAL A 148 -10.78 -5.27 11.71
CA VAL A 148 -9.38 -5.47 12.15
C VAL A 148 -9.23 -6.54 13.24
N LEU A 149 -10.28 -6.71 14.06
CA LEU A 149 -10.31 -7.63 15.19
C LEU A 149 -10.77 -9.05 14.81
N SER A 150 -11.21 -9.26 13.56
CA SER A 150 -11.75 -10.54 13.10
C SER A 150 -10.74 -11.68 13.21
N GLN A 151 -11.17 -12.85 13.67
CA GLN A 151 -10.36 -14.08 13.59
C GLN A 151 -8.96 -13.95 14.26
N GLN A 152 -8.83 -13.01 15.21
CA GLN A 152 -7.64 -12.81 16.03
C GLN A 152 -7.81 -13.50 17.38
N ASP A 153 -6.70 -13.89 18.00
CA ASP A 153 -6.69 -14.29 19.40
C ASP A 153 -7.02 -13.10 20.32
N ASN A 154 -7.73 -13.34 21.43
CA ASN A 154 -8.12 -12.29 22.37
C ASN A 154 -6.92 -11.51 22.93
N GLY A 155 -5.79 -12.18 23.18
CA GLY A 155 -4.57 -11.52 23.64
C GLY A 155 -4.03 -10.53 22.61
N ILE A 156 -4.06 -10.89 21.32
CA ILE A 156 -3.65 -10.01 20.22
C ILE A 156 -4.61 -8.81 20.12
N LYS A 157 -5.93 -9.05 20.18
CA LYS A 157 -6.94 -7.97 20.14
C LYS A 157 -6.72 -6.95 21.26
N ILE A 158 -6.52 -7.43 22.50
CA ILE A 158 -6.33 -6.57 23.67
C ILE A 158 -5.04 -5.75 23.53
N ARG A 159 -3.93 -6.37 23.12
CA ARG A 159 -2.65 -5.65 22.91
C ARG A 159 -2.74 -4.64 21.78
N LEU A 160 -3.43 -4.97 20.67
CA LEU A 160 -3.66 -4.04 19.57
C LEU A 160 -4.48 -2.82 20.02
N LEU A 161 -5.60 -3.03 20.70
CA LEU A 161 -6.43 -1.94 21.21
C LEU A 161 -5.68 -1.05 22.20
N LYS A 162 -4.84 -1.65 23.05
CA LYS A 162 -3.97 -0.93 23.98
C LYS A 162 -2.93 -0.08 23.23
N LEU A 163 -2.26 -0.65 22.24
CA LEU A 163 -1.31 0.06 21.38
C LEU A 163 -1.98 1.26 20.70
N ILE A 164 -3.16 1.06 20.09
CA ILE A 164 -3.94 2.13 19.45
C ILE A 164 -4.24 3.24 20.46
N ASN A 165 -4.83 2.90 21.61
CA ASN A 165 -5.21 3.87 22.62
C ASN A 165 -4.00 4.68 23.14
N ASN A 166 -2.89 4.01 23.42
CA ASN A 166 -1.65 4.65 23.83
C ASN A 166 -1.13 5.62 22.76
N THR A 167 -1.20 5.21 21.49
CA THR A 167 -0.73 6.02 20.35
C THR A 167 -1.61 7.27 20.18
N MET A 168 -2.94 7.12 20.19
CA MET A 168 -3.87 8.25 20.05
C MET A 168 -3.83 9.21 21.24
N SER A 169 -3.42 8.74 22.42
CA SER A 169 -3.22 9.60 23.60
C SER A 169 -1.96 10.46 23.51
N GLN A 170 -0.96 10.03 22.73
CA GLN A 170 0.34 10.71 22.60
C GLN A 170 0.43 11.59 21.35
N TYR A 171 -0.30 11.23 20.29
CA TYR A 171 -0.23 11.87 18.99
C TYR A 171 -1.61 12.35 18.57
N ASP A 172 -1.65 13.47 17.83
CA ASP A 172 -2.88 14.07 17.32
C ASP A 172 -3.35 13.32 16.06
N ILE A 173 -3.82 12.09 16.29
CA ILE A 173 -4.29 11.14 15.28
C ILE A 173 -5.65 10.59 15.72
N GLN A 174 -6.56 10.41 14.77
CA GLN A 174 -7.86 9.78 14.96
C GLN A 174 -7.85 8.37 14.36
N TYR A 175 -7.99 7.35 15.20
CA TYR A 175 -8.12 5.97 14.76
C TYR A 175 -9.59 5.55 14.74
N ILE A 176 -10.06 5.03 13.60
CA ILE A 176 -11.42 4.55 13.41
C ILE A 176 -11.35 3.07 13.01
N LEU A 177 -12.19 2.24 13.63
CA LEU A 177 -12.34 0.84 13.24
C LEU A 177 -13.80 0.43 13.20
N SER A 178 -14.12 -0.51 12.31
CA SER A 178 -15.37 -1.26 12.37
C SER A 178 -15.12 -2.61 13.03
N VAL A 179 -16.12 -3.12 13.75
CA VAL A 179 -16.07 -4.45 14.34
C VAL A 179 -17.47 -5.03 14.47
N ILE A 180 -17.58 -6.33 14.25
CA ILE A 180 -18.80 -7.10 14.54
C ILE A 180 -18.75 -7.50 16.01
N LYS A 181 -19.90 -7.45 16.71
CA LYS A 181 -19.99 -7.79 18.13
C LYS A 181 -19.32 -9.12 18.52
N SER A 182 -19.42 -10.14 17.66
CA SER A 182 -18.80 -11.46 17.86
C SER A 182 -17.27 -11.44 17.81
N ASP A 183 -16.67 -10.43 17.20
CA ASP A 183 -15.23 -10.29 17.04
C ASP A 183 -14.59 -9.40 18.12
N LEU A 184 -15.38 -8.87 19.07
CA LEU A 184 -14.84 -8.19 20.24
C LEU A 184 -13.97 -9.15 21.07
N PRO A 185 -12.92 -8.64 21.75
CA PRO A 185 -12.20 -9.46 22.72
C PRO A 185 -13.12 -9.84 23.89
N THR A 186 -12.91 -11.01 24.48
CA THR A 186 -13.60 -11.44 25.69
C THR A 186 -12.69 -11.40 26.92
N ASP A 187 -13.30 -11.21 28.09
CA ASP A 187 -12.63 -11.28 29.39
C ASP A 187 -12.41 -12.74 29.86
N GLU A 188 -11.86 -12.92 31.07
CA GLU A 188 -11.61 -14.24 31.67
C GLU A 188 -12.89 -15.08 31.89
N ASN A 189 -14.07 -14.45 31.88
CA ASN A 189 -15.37 -15.10 32.04
C ASN A 189 -16.13 -15.21 30.71
N ASP A 190 -15.44 -15.09 29.58
CA ASP A 190 -15.99 -15.11 28.22
C ASP A 190 -17.03 -14.00 27.92
N ASN A 191 -17.03 -12.90 28.68
CA ASN A 191 -17.89 -11.76 28.39
C ASN A 191 -17.22 -10.81 27.38
N PRO A 192 -17.94 -10.34 26.34
CA PRO A 192 -17.40 -9.36 25.41
C PRO A 192 -16.99 -8.06 26.11
N MET A 193 -15.78 -7.58 25.82
CA MET A 193 -15.28 -6.28 26.26
C MET A 193 -15.79 -5.21 25.29
N TYR A 194 -16.74 -4.40 25.73
CA TYR A 194 -17.30 -3.32 24.92
C TYR A 194 -16.46 -2.04 25.02
N PHE A 195 -16.46 -1.26 23.94
CA PHE A 195 -15.94 0.10 23.95
C PHE A 195 -16.80 1.02 24.83
N ASN A 196 -16.22 2.12 25.31
CA ASN A 196 -17.01 3.13 26.02
C ASN A 196 -17.99 3.77 25.06
N LYS A 197 -19.19 4.11 25.54
CA LYS A 197 -20.23 4.72 24.70
C LYS A 197 -19.79 6.01 24.00
N GLN A 198 -18.88 6.77 24.60
CA GLN A 198 -18.33 8.00 24.02
C GLN A 198 -17.38 7.74 22.84
N ASP A 199 -16.80 6.54 22.75
CA ASP A 199 -15.87 6.13 21.69
C ASP A 199 -16.63 5.48 20.51
N ILE A 200 -17.94 5.21 20.68
CA ILE A 200 -18.81 4.63 19.65
C ILE A 200 -19.48 5.75 18.86
N MET A 201 -19.02 5.96 17.62
CA MET A 201 -19.62 6.96 16.72
C MET A 201 -20.93 6.49 16.09
N LEU A 202 -21.03 5.20 15.76
CA LEU A 202 -22.17 4.61 15.06
C LEU A 202 -22.35 3.15 15.48
N GLU A 203 -23.57 2.78 15.85
CA GLU A 203 -23.96 1.39 16.12
C GLU A 203 -24.98 0.96 15.06
N LEU A 204 -24.66 -0.09 14.30
CA LEU A 204 -25.49 -0.63 13.24
C LEU A 204 -26.16 -1.94 13.69
N ASN A 205 -27.37 -2.18 13.22
CA ASN A 205 -28.11 -3.42 13.48
C ASN A 205 -29.20 -3.68 12.43
N ASP A 206 -29.51 -4.94 12.20
CA ASP A 206 -30.52 -5.36 11.22
C ASP A 206 -31.93 -5.46 11.81
N LYS A 207 -32.26 -4.65 12.84
CA LYS A 207 -33.61 -4.70 13.45
C LYS A 207 -34.64 -3.88 12.66
N ASN A 208 -34.20 -2.84 11.97
CA ASN A 208 -35.03 -1.95 11.15
C ASN A 208 -34.19 -1.19 10.11
N GLU A 209 -34.86 -0.60 9.12
CA GLU A 209 -34.22 0.18 8.04
C GLU A 209 -33.24 1.25 8.58
N SER A 210 -33.60 1.94 9.66
CA SER A 210 -32.77 2.98 10.29
C SER A 210 -31.50 2.45 10.96
N GLY A 211 -31.41 1.14 11.22
CA GLY A 211 -30.25 0.49 11.82
C GLY A 211 -29.24 0.00 10.80
N THR A 212 -29.59 -0.04 9.51
CA THR A 212 -28.66 -0.46 8.45
C THR A 212 -27.69 0.67 8.08
N LEU A 213 -26.57 0.32 7.46
CA LEU A 213 -25.57 1.31 7.02
C LEU A 213 -26.16 2.38 6.08
N PHE A 214 -27.17 2.01 5.29
CA PHE A 214 -27.74 2.87 4.25
C PHE A 214 -29.09 3.49 4.62
N GLY A 215 -29.73 3.04 5.70
CA GLY A 215 -31.01 3.59 6.13
C GLY A 215 -32.22 3.09 5.32
N PHE A 216 -32.08 2.01 4.53
CA PHE A 216 -33.14 1.38 3.73
C PHE A 216 -32.85 -0.12 3.47
N GLU A 217 -33.88 -0.88 3.04
CA GLU A 217 -33.79 -2.29 2.59
C GLU A 217 -33.93 -2.39 1.05
N PHE A 218 -33.29 -3.39 0.43
CA PHE A 218 -33.30 -3.64 -1.03
C PHE A 218 -34.38 -4.64 -1.46
#